data_AF-A4X7R2-F1
#
_entry.id   AF-A4X7R2-F1
#
_cell.length_a   1.000
_cell.length_b   1.000
_cell.length_c   1.000
_cell.angle_alpha   90.00
_cell.angle_beta   90.00
_cell.angle_gamma   90.00
#
_symmetry.space_group_name_H-M   'P 1'
#
loop_
_entity.id
_entity.type
_entity.pdbx_description
1 polymer ?
#
loop_
_entity_poly.entity_id
_entity_poly.type
_entity_poly.pdbx_seq_one_letter_code
_entity_poly.pdbx_strand_id
1 'polypeptide(L)'
;MHRRVKKQRLAHASHLWAFSALTASPGAHAHYQRRRTTGDSHTAALRHLSNRLLGCFHHCLQTRQLYRETTAFTPPQPQQLPTAA
;
A
#
# COMPACT_ATOMS: atom_id res chain seq x y z
N MET A 1 23.44 -6.05 -13.75
CA MET A 1 22.95 -4.88 -14.52
C MET A 1 22.21 -3.91 -13.59
N HIS A 2 22.82 -2.78 -13.22
CA HIS A 2 22.20 -1.78 -12.34
C HIS A 2 21.42 -0.75 -13.17
N ARG A 3 20.09 -0.71 -13.03
CA ARG A 3 19.24 0.33 -13.62
C ARG A 3 19.60 1.68 -12.97
N ARG A 4 20.47 2.47 -13.60
CA ARG A 4 21.02 3.73 -13.07
C ARG A 4 20.08 4.94 -13.12
N VAL A 5 18.87 4.80 -13.67
CA VAL A 5 17.86 5.88 -13.68
C VAL A 5 16.67 5.46 -12.81
N LYS A 6 16.89 5.49 -11.50
CA LYS A 6 15.83 5.53 -10.49
C LYS A 6 15.78 6.97 -10.01
N LYS A 7 14.60 7.61 -9.98
CA LYS A 7 14.43 8.87 -9.25
C LYS A 7 14.60 8.58 -7.75
N GLN A 8 15.86 8.59 -7.29
CA GLN A 8 16.25 8.22 -5.91
C GLN A 8 15.48 9.04 -4.88
N ARG A 9 15.28 10.34 -5.17
CA ARG A 9 14.49 11.26 -4.35
C ARG A 9 13.04 10.80 -4.19
N LEU A 10 12.38 10.42 -5.30
CA LEU A 10 11.01 9.92 -5.26
C LEU A 10 10.94 8.63 -4.47
N ALA A 11 11.84 7.68 -4.73
CA ALA A 11 11.84 6.41 -4.02
C ALA A 11 12.06 6.57 -2.51
N HIS A 12 12.95 7.48 -2.10
CA HIS A 12 13.17 7.78 -0.69
C HIS A 12 11.96 8.47 -0.05
N ALA A 13 11.39 9.48 -0.71
CA ALA A 13 10.19 10.15 -0.26
C ALA A 13 8.99 9.18 -0.13
N SER A 14 8.78 8.30 -1.12
CA SER A 14 7.74 7.28 -1.07
C SER A 14 7.97 6.23 0.02
N HIS A 15 9.23 5.92 0.34
CA HIS A 15 9.56 5.03 1.45
C HIS A 15 9.24 5.67 2.80
N LEU A 16 9.63 6.93 2.99
CA LEU A 16 9.32 7.69 4.20
C LEU A 16 7.81 7.90 4.36
N TRP A 17 7.11 8.20 3.27
CA TRP A 17 5.66 8.32 3.26
C TRP A 17 4.97 7.02 3.66
N ALA A 18 5.40 5.87 3.12
CA ALA A 18 4.86 4.58 3.52
C ALA A 18 5.13 4.25 4.99
N PHE A 19 6.30 4.63 5.51
CA PHE A 19 6.63 4.47 6.92
C PHE A 19 5.70 5.30 7.82
N SER A 20 5.51 6.60 7.52
CA SER A 20 4.59 7.46 8.25
C SER A 20 3.11 7.04 8.10
N ALA A 21 2.73 6.43 6.97
CA ALA A 21 1.38 5.94 6.74
C ALA A 21 1.01 4.76 7.64
N LEU A 22 1.99 4.01 8.18
CA LEU A 22 1.74 2.90 9.11
C LEU A 22 1.09 3.37 10.41
N THR A 23 1.44 4.56 10.90
CA THR A 23 0.85 5.12 12.12
C THR A 23 -0.43 5.91 11.84
N ALA A 24 -0.53 6.52 10.65
CA ALA A 24 -1.67 7.36 10.30
C ALA A 24 -2.91 6.57 9.85
N SER A 25 -2.74 5.37 9.28
CA SER A 25 -3.86 4.61 8.71
C SER A 25 -3.88 3.15 9.17
N PRO A 26 -4.97 2.67 9.80
CA PRO A 26 -5.11 1.28 10.21
C PRO A 26 -5.18 0.32 9.00
N GLY A 27 -5.70 0.78 7.86
CA GLY A 27 -5.74 0.01 6.61
C GLY A 27 -4.36 -0.22 6.00
N ALA A 28 -3.50 0.81 6.04
CA ALA A 28 -2.10 0.71 5.63
C ALA A 28 -1.32 -0.26 6.53
N HIS A 29 -1.52 -0.16 7.84
CA HIS A 29 -0.90 -1.06 8.82
C HIS A 29 -1.33 -2.52 8.60
N ALA A 30 -2.63 -2.79 8.39
CA ALA A 30 -3.14 -4.13 8.10
C ALA A 30 -2.58 -4.70 6.78
N HIS A 31 -2.42 -3.87 5.75
CA HIS A 31 -1.78 -4.28 4.50
C HIS A 31 -0.31 -4.64 4.74
N TYR A 32 0.44 -3.79 5.44
CA TYR A 32 1.84 -4.04 5.78
C TYR A 32 2.03 -5.31 6.62
N GLN A 33 1.20 -5.51 7.65
CA GLN A 33 1.24 -6.69 8.50
C GLN A 33 0.99 -7.97 7.70
N ARG A 34 0.01 -7.98 6.80
CA ARG A 34 -0.25 -9.13 5.91
C ARG A 34 0.96 -9.49 5.05
N ARG A 35 1.71 -8.49 4.57
CA ARG A 35 2.93 -8.71 3.79
C ARG A 35 4.06 -9.25 4.67
N ARG A 36 4.20 -8.71 5.88
CA ARG A 36 5.15 -9.21 6.88
C ARG A 36 4.88 -10.66 7.28
N THR A 37 3.62 -11.04 7.47
CA THR A 37 3.25 -12.44 7.77
C THR A 37 3.44 -13.37 6.58
N THR A 38 3.41 -12.86 5.35
CA THR A 38 3.71 -13.63 4.13
C THR A 38 5.22 -13.91 3.96
N GLY A 39 6.07 -13.29 4.79
CA GLY A 39 7.53 -13.48 4.73
C GLY A 39 8.29 -12.40 3.93
N ASP A 40 7.63 -11.30 3.55
CA ASP A 40 8.32 -10.20 2.90
C ASP A 40 9.29 -9.49 3.86
N SER A 41 10.47 -9.14 3.33
CA SER A 41 11.40 -8.25 4.01
C SER A 41 10.76 -6.88 4.26
N HIS A 42 11.20 -6.18 5.31
CA HIS A 42 10.67 -4.86 5.68
C HIS A 42 10.67 -3.88 4.50
N THR A 43 11.79 -3.82 3.76
CA THR A 43 11.95 -2.96 2.58
C THR A 43 11.01 -3.34 1.44
N ALA A 44 10.75 -4.64 1.24
CA ALA A 44 9.80 -5.11 0.24
C ALA A 44 8.37 -4.72 0.65
N ALA A 45 7.97 -5.00 1.89
CA ALA A 45 6.65 -4.68 2.42
C ALA A 45 6.35 -3.16 2.31
N LEU A 46 7.29 -2.30 2.70
CA LEU A 46 7.17 -0.85 2.56
C LEU A 46 7.07 -0.39 1.10
N ARG A 47 7.79 -1.06 0.18
CA ARG A 47 7.74 -0.75 -1.25
C ARG A 47 6.40 -1.16 -1.87
N HIS A 48 5.79 -2.24 -1.41
CA HIS A 48 4.44 -2.60 -1.82
C HIS A 48 3.38 -1.63 -1.28
N LEU A 49 3.52 -1.23 -0.01
CA LEU A 49 2.66 -0.21 0.58
C LEU A 49 2.77 1.12 -0.16
N SER A 50 3.99 1.60 -0.43
CA SER A 50 4.21 2.87 -1.12
C SER A 50 3.67 2.87 -2.55
N ASN A 51 3.82 1.77 -3.29
CA ASN A 51 3.23 1.62 -4.62
C ASN A 51 1.69 1.69 -4.57
N ARG A 52 1.06 1.07 -3.56
CA ARG A 52 -0.40 1.13 -3.35
C ARG A 52 -0.85 2.56 -3.05
N LEU A 53 -0.16 3.25 -2.16
CA LEU A 53 -0.45 4.64 -1.78
C LEU A 53 -0.32 5.60 -2.98
N LEU A 54 0.74 5.45 -3.78
CA LEU A 54 0.93 6.22 -5.01
C LEU A 54 -0.21 5.99 -6.02
N GLY A 55 -0.67 4.74 -6.16
CA GLY A 55 -1.83 4.42 -7.01
C GLY A 55 -3.12 5.10 -6.53
N CYS A 56 -3.36 5.10 -5.22
CA CYS A 56 -4.53 5.77 -4.63
C CYS A 56 -4.45 7.28 -4.82
N PHE A 57 -3.28 7.88 -4.58
CA PHE A 57 -3.05 9.30 -4.79
C PHE A 57 -3.26 9.70 -6.25
N HIS A 58 -2.71 8.93 -7.20
CA HIS A 58 -2.93 9.17 -8.63
C HIS A 58 -4.41 9.12 -9.00
N HIS A 59 -5.13 8.12 -8.50
CA HIS A 59 -6.58 8.02 -8.70
C HIS A 59 -7.32 9.22 -8.13
N CYS A 60 -7.01 9.66 -6.91
CA CYS A 60 -7.62 10.83 -6.28
C CYS A 60 -7.37 12.11 -7.10
N LEU A 61 -6.16 12.29 -7.62
CA LEU A 61 -5.84 13.43 -8.49
C LEU A 61 -6.62 13.37 -9.81
N GLN A 62 -6.72 12.19 -10.41
CA GLN A 62 -7.42 12.00 -11.67
C GLN A 62 -8.93 12.21 -11.54
N THR A 63 -9.54 11.74 -10.45
CA THR A 63 -10.99 11.88 -10.21
C THR A 63 -11.35 13.15 -9.45
N ARG A 64 -10.35 13.93 -8.99
CA ARG A 64 -10.49 15.10 -8.10
C ARG A 64 -11.30 14.79 -6.84
N GLN A 65 -11.19 13.56 -6.33
CA GLN A 65 -11.87 13.14 -5.12
C GLN A 65 -10.94 13.21 -3.91
N LEU A 66 -11.52 13.47 -2.74
CA LEU A 66 -10.82 13.39 -1.47
C LEU A 66 -10.43 11.95 -1.18
N TYR A 67 -9.26 11.78 -0.58
CA TYR A 67 -8.76 10.47 -0.18
C TYR A 67 -9.74 9.79 0.79
N ARG A 68 -10.17 8.58 0.44
CA ARG A 68 -10.99 7.71 1.29
C ARG A 68 -10.29 6.38 1.54
N GLU A 69 -10.08 6.07 2.81
CA GLU A 69 -9.35 4.87 3.25
C GLU A 69 -10.04 3.58 2.81
N THR A 70 -11.37 3.55 2.80
CA THR A 70 -12.19 2.40 2.36
C THR A 70 -12.01 2.06 0.89
N THR A 71 -11.73 3.06 0.04
CA THR A 71 -11.46 2.87 -1.39
C THR A 71 -9.98 2.52 -1.64
N ALA A 72 -9.07 3.08 -0.83
CA ALA A 72 -7.63 2.85 -0.95
C ALA A 72 -7.22 1.43 -0.54
N PHE A 73 -7.76 0.97 0.58
CA PHE A 73 -7.55 -0.35 1.13
C PHE A 73 -8.88 -1.09 1.17
N THR A 74 -9.28 -1.66 0.03
CA THR A 74 -10.42 -2.57 -0.02
C THR A 74 -10.18 -3.65 1.03
N PRO A 75 -11.02 -3.75 2.08
CA PRO A 75 -10.93 -4.88 2.99
C PRO A 75 -11.06 -6.14 2.14
N PRO A 76 -10.31 -7.22 2.44
CA PRO A 76 -10.53 -8.49 1.76
C PRO A 76 -12.04 -8.75 1.82
N GLN A 77 -12.68 -8.89 0.65
CA GLN A 77 -14.08 -9.30 0.61
C GLN A 77 -14.18 -10.53 1.50
N PRO A 78 -15.14 -10.59 2.44
CA PRO A 78 -15.37 -11.81 3.21
C PRO A 78 -15.57 -12.92 2.19
N GLN A 79 -14.58 -13.80 2.10
CA GLN A 79 -14.61 -14.96 1.24
C GLN A 79 -15.79 -15.78 1.73
N GLN A 80 -16.92 -15.72 1.01
CA GLN A 80 -18.09 -16.51 1.34
C GLN A 80 -17.66 -17.98 1.28
N LEU A 81 -17.50 -18.60 2.46
CA LEU A 81 -17.34 -20.05 2.53
C LEU A 81 -18.58 -20.66 1.87
N PRO A 82 -18.44 -21.54 0.87
CA PRO A 82 -19.58 -22.26 0.35
C PRO A 82 -20.11 -23.14 1.48
N THR A 83 -21.32 -22.82 1.96
CA THR A 83 -22.10 -23.72 2.81
C THR A 83 -22.33 -24.99 1.99
N ALA A 84 -21.61 -26.06 2.34
CA ALA A 84 -21.88 -27.39 1.81
C ALA A 84 -23.26 -27.83 2.31
N ALA A 85 -24.12 -28.15 1.35
CA ALA A 85 -25.42 -28.78 1.55
C ALA A 85 -25.27 -30.31 1.57
#